data_AF-A0A945RU26-F1
#
_entry.id   AF-A0A945RU26-F1
#
_cell.length_a   1.000
_cell.length_b   1.000
_cell.length_c   1.000
_cell.angle_alpha   90.00
_cell.angle_beta   90.00
_cell.angle_gamma   90.00
#
_symmetry.space_group_name_H-M   'P 1'
#
loop_
_entity.id
_entity.type
_entity.pdbx_description
1 polymer ?
#
loop_
_entity_poly.entity_id
_entity_poly.type
_entity_poly.pdbx_seq_one_letter_code
_entity_poly.pdbx_strand_id
1 'polypeptide(L)'
;MSILRISEEVQEALAHNRPVVALESTIIAHGLPRPDNLVAALRFENQIRDAGAIPATVAVIAGIPTVGLSATELELIATQDIAKASVRDLPIVAGTGISGATTVASTAYLAAMAGVRVFATGGLGGVHRGASDSFDESADIPVLATTPITVVSAGVKSILDIGATLER
;
A
#
# COMPACT_ATOMS: atom_id res chain seq x y z
N MET A 1 -14.54 10.02 -15.46
CA MET A 1 -14.45 9.05 -14.35
C MET A 1 -13.39 9.55 -13.38
N SER A 2 -13.68 9.62 -12.09
CA SER A 2 -12.65 9.96 -11.11
C SER A 2 -11.57 8.88 -11.14
N ILE A 3 -10.33 9.28 -11.40
CA ILE A 3 -9.17 8.39 -11.55
C ILE A 3 -8.73 7.81 -10.18
N LEU A 4 -9.15 8.44 -9.09
CA LEU A 4 -8.78 8.11 -7.72
C LEU A 4 -9.91 8.51 -6.77
N ARG A 5 -10.37 7.60 -5.91
CA ARG A 5 -11.29 7.90 -4.81
C ARG A 5 -10.48 8.14 -3.54
N ILE A 6 -10.74 9.24 -2.86
CA ILE A 6 -10.16 9.56 -1.55
C ILE A 6 -11.33 9.59 -0.57
N SER A 7 -11.23 8.93 0.58
CA SER A 7 -12.31 8.98 1.58
C SER A 7 -12.53 10.41 2.09
N GLU A 8 -13.75 10.72 2.54
CA GLU A 8 -14.08 12.04 3.10
C GLU A 8 -13.17 12.40 4.27
N GLU A 9 -12.90 11.44 5.17
CA GLU A 9 -12.00 11.64 6.31
C GLU A 9 -10.58 12.04 5.87
N VAL A 10 -10.04 11.40 4.84
CA VAL A 10 -8.70 11.73 4.32
C VAL A 10 -8.72 13.08 3.59
N GLN A 11 -9.75 13.36 2.80
CA GLN A 11 -9.89 14.67 2.14
C GLN A 11 -9.95 15.81 3.15
N GLU A 12 -10.76 15.66 4.21
CA GLU A 12 -10.89 16.64 5.27
C GLU A 12 -9.57 16.82 6.04
N ALA A 13 -8.89 15.72 6.37
CA ALA A 13 -7.60 15.78 7.04
C ALA A 13 -6.57 16.57 6.23
N LEU A 14 -6.46 16.29 4.93
CA LEU A 14 -5.55 16.99 4.03
C LEU A 14 -5.92 18.48 3.89
N ALA A 15 -7.22 18.80 3.75
CA ALA A 15 -7.67 20.19 3.65
C ALA A 15 -7.35 21.03 4.90
N HIS A 16 -7.32 20.39 6.07
CA HIS A 16 -7.01 21.04 7.35
C HIS A 16 -5.55 20.84 7.82
N ASN A 17 -4.65 20.36 6.94
CA ASN A 17 -3.25 20.05 7.27
C ASN A 17 -3.08 19.12 8.49
N ARG A 18 -4.03 18.20 8.69
CA ARG A 18 -3.93 17.14 9.70
C ARG A 18 -3.06 16.01 9.16
N PRO A 19 -2.26 15.34 10.01
CA PRO A 19 -1.38 14.28 9.57
C PRO A 19 -2.17 13.07 9.06
N VAL A 20 -1.81 12.58 7.86
CA VAL A 20 -2.35 11.37 7.25
C VAL A 20 -1.22 10.38 7.02
N VAL A 21 -1.44 9.11 7.38
CA VAL A 21 -0.49 8.02 7.17
C VAL A 21 -1.13 6.95 6.32
N ALA A 22 -0.55 6.68 5.15
CA ALA A 22 -1.01 5.60 4.28
C ALA A 22 -0.62 4.23 4.86
N LEU A 23 -1.41 3.21 4.50
CA LEU A 23 -1.16 1.78 4.78
C LEU A 23 -1.40 0.96 3.50
N GLU A 24 -0.60 -0.08 3.27
CA GLU A 24 -0.80 -0.98 2.12
C GLU A 24 -1.83 -2.08 2.42
N SER A 25 -2.44 -2.65 1.38
CA SER A 25 -3.37 -3.76 1.51
C SER A 25 -2.77 -5.13 1.17
N THR A 26 -1.59 -5.21 0.52
CA THR A 26 -0.95 -6.51 0.25
C THR A 26 -0.59 -7.26 1.53
N ILE A 27 -0.14 -6.55 2.57
CA ILE A 27 0.15 -7.18 3.87
C ILE A 27 -1.11 -7.84 4.47
N ILE A 28 -2.29 -7.26 4.22
CA ILE A 28 -3.58 -7.75 4.70
C ILE A 28 -4.03 -8.97 3.89
N ALA A 29 -4.03 -8.87 2.56
CA ALA A 29 -4.57 -9.93 1.70
C ALA A 29 -3.59 -11.12 1.50
N HIS A 30 -2.28 -10.88 1.52
CA HIS A 30 -1.26 -11.86 1.13
C HIS A 30 -0.14 -12.04 2.14
N GLY A 31 0.00 -11.13 3.11
CA GLY A 31 1.12 -11.11 4.05
C GLY A 31 0.82 -11.73 5.42
N LEU A 32 -0.45 -11.85 5.79
CA LEU A 32 -0.90 -12.35 7.09
C LEU A 32 -1.99 -13.42 6.91
N PRO A 33 -2.04 -14.43 7.79
CA PRO A 33 -3.08 -15.46 7.72
C PRO A 33 -4.45 -14.90 8.10
N ARG A 34 -5.53 -15.46 7.52
CA ARG A 34 -6.91 -15.20 7.97
C ARG A 34 -7.21 -16.01 9.24
N PRO A 35 -7.96 -15.48 10.21
CA PRO A 35 -8.58 -14.14 10.25
C PRO A 35 -7.70 -13.03 10.86
N ASP A 36 -6.48 -13.37 11.30
CA ASP A 36 -5.58 -12.43 12.01
C ASP A 36 -5.20 -11.21 11.17
N ASN A 37 -5.26 -11.33 9.85
CA ASN A 37 -5.01 -10.23 8.92
C ASN A 37 -5.97 -9.04 9.12
N LEU A 38 -7.28 -9.28 9.31
CA LEU A 38 -8.26 -8.21 9.56
C LEU A 38 -8.03 -7.58 10.94
N VAL A 39 -7.78 -8.41 11.96
CA VAL A 39 -7.46 -7.95 13.32
C VAL A 39 -6.22 -7.06 13.31
N ALA A 40 -5.18 -7.47 12.58
CA ALA A 40 -3.97 -6.69 12.42
C ALA A 40 -4.22 -5.37 11.67
N ALA A 41 -4.98 -5.40 10.58
CA ALA A 41 -5.32 -4.20 9.81
C ALA A 41 -6.03 -3.14 10.67
N LEU A 42 -7.05 -3.54 11.42
CA LEU A 42 -7.76 -2.67 12.37
C LEU A 42 -6.81 -2.13 13.45
N ARG A 43 -5.91 -2.97 13.97
CA ARG A 43 -4.91 -2.55 14.94
C ARG A 43 -3.96 -1.50 14.36
N PHE A 44 -3.52 -1.65 13.12
CA PHE A 44 -2.65 -0.66 12.45
C PHE A 44 -3.34 0.69 12.31
N GLU A 45 -4.61 0.71 11.88
CA GLU A 45 -5.40 1.95 11.78
C GLU A 45 -5.58 2.60 13.15
N ASN A 46 -5.90 1.83 14.18
CA ASN A 46 -6.06 2.35 15.54
C ASN A 46 -4.76 2.93 16.11
N GLN A 47 -3.61 2.29 15.88
CA GLN A 47 -2.32 2.82 16.33
C GLN A 47 -2.00 4.20 15.71
N ILE A 48 -2.38 4.42 14.46
CA ILE A 48 -2.21 5.73 13.79
C ILE A 48 -3.17 6.75 14.40
N ARG A 49 -4.42 6.36 14.69
CA ARG A 49 -5.42 7.21 15.34
C ARG A 49 -5.00 7.61 16.76
N ASP A 50 -4.48 6.66 17.54
CA ASP A 50 -3.97 6.88 18.89
C ASP A 50 -2.77 7.85 18.89
N ALA A 51 -1.98 7.87 17.81
CA ALA A 51 -0.90 8.83 17.58
C ALA A 51 -1.38 10.21 17.08
N GLY A 52 -2.69 10.43 16.94
CA GLY A 52 -3.28 11.70 16.50
C GLY A 52 -3.30 11.91 14.99
N ALA A 53 -3.05 10.86 14.20
CA ALA A 53 -3.07 10.91 12.74
C ALA A 53 -4.25 10.15 12.13
N ILE A 54 -4.54 10.41 10.86
CA ILE A 54 -5.59 9.74 10.11
C ILE A 54 -5.00 8.59 9.29
N PRO A 55 -5.43 7.34 9.49
CA PRO A 55 -5.00 6.23 8.65
C PRO A 55 -5.68 6.29 7.28
N ALA A 56 -4.92 5.98 6.24
CA ALA A 56 -5.41 5.88 4.87
C ALA A 56 -4.99 4.54 4.27
N THR A 57 -5.71 3.46 4.58
CA THR A 57 -5.48 2.17 3.92
C THR A 57 -5.79 2.30 2.43
N VAL A 58 -4.87 1.82 1.58
CA VAL A 58 -4.94 1.98 0.13
C VAL A 58 -5.21 0.65 -0.55
N ALA A 59 -6.20 0.59 -1.44
CA ALA A 59 -6.48 -0.57 -2.27
C ALA A 59 -7.17 -0.13 -3.58
N VAL A 60 -7.43 -1.08 -4.49
CA VAL A 60 -8.36 -0.89 -5.59
C VAL A 60 -9.65 -1.61 -5.24
N ILE A 61 -10.78 -0.91 -5.25
CA ILE A 61 -12.11 -1.45 -4.91
C ILE A 61 -12.98 -1.42 -6.16
N ALA A 62 -13.38 -2.58 -6.67
CA ALA A 62 -14.19 -2.72 -7.88
C ALA A 62 -13.65 -1.87 -9.06
N GLY A 63 -12.34 -1.93 -9.29
CA GLY A 63 -11.63 -1.17 -10.32
C GLY A 63 -11.33 0.29 -9.99
N ILE A 64 -11.71 0.78 -8.81
CA ILE A 64 -11.48 2.19 -8.41
C ILE A 64 -10.33 2.26 -7.39
N PRO A 65 -9.17 2.83 -7.76
CA PRO A 65 -8.11 3.15 -6.80
C PRO A 65 -8.67 3.99 -5.67
N THR A 66 -8.46 3.56 -4.42
CA THR A 66 -9.06 4.15 -3.23
C THR A 66 -8.00 4.40 -2.16
N VAL A 67 -7.94 5.63 -1.65
CA VAL A 67 -7.09 6.03 -0.51
C VAL A 67 -7.99 6.35 0.67
N GLY A 68 -7.88 5.54 1.72
CA GLY A 68 -8.83 5.51 2.84
C GLY A 68 -9.97 4.55 2.54
N LEU A 69 -9.89 3.33 3.08
CA LEU A 69 -10.97 2.34 2.98
C LEU A 69 -12.01 2.54 4.07
N SER A 70 -13.26 2.23 3.76
CA SER A 70 -14.28 1.97 4.78
C SER A 70 -14.03 0.62 5.48
N ALA A 71 -14.67 0.41 6.64
CA ALA A 71 -14.58 -0.85 7.36
C ALA A 71 -15.00 -2.07 6.51
N THR A 72 -16.07 -1.93 5.72
CA THR A 72 -16.55 -3.00 4.83
C THR A 72 -15.58 -3.29 3.68
N GLU A 73 -14.91 -2.27 3.15
CA GLU A 73 -13.90 -2.45 2.10
C GLU A 73 -12.62 -3.08 2.65
N LEU A 74 -12.22 -2.72 3.87
CA LEU A 74 -11.12 -3.36 4.59
C LEU A 74 -11.41 -4.84 4.84
N GLU A 75 -12.63 -5.16 5.28
CA GLU A 75 -13.09 -6.53 5.48
C GLU A 75 -13.11 -7.32 4.17
N LEU A 76 -13.58 -6.72 3.07
CA LEU A 76 -13.53 -7.32 1.74
C LEU A 76 -12.08 -7.67 1.35
N ILE A 77 -11.14 -6.73 1.57
CA ILE A 77 -9.73 -6.95 1.27
C ILE A 77 -9.13 -8.08 2.10
N ALA A 78 -9.54 -8.21 3.37
CA ALA A 78 -9.02 -9.22 4.27
C ALA A 78 -9.61 -10.62 4.03
N THR A 79 -10.86 -10.71 3.57
CA THR A 79 -11.62 -11.97 3.57
C THR A 79 -11.77 -12.61 2.20
N GLN A 80 -11.76 -11.84 1.11
CA GLN A 80 -11.91 -12.36 -0.24
C GLN A 80 -10.57 -12.66 -0.91
N ASP A 81 -10.61 -13.43 -1.99
CA ASP A 81 -9.44 -13.69 -2.82
C ASP A 81 -9.21 -12.49 -3.74
N ILE A 82 -8.27 -11.65 -3.32
CA ILE A 82 -7.98 -10.35 -3.92
C ILE A 82 -6.70 -10.45 -4.75
N ALA A 83 -6.70 -9.84 -5.95
CA ALA A 83 -5.50 -9.77 -6.77
C ALA A 83 -4.41 -8.92 -6.10
N LYS A 84 -3.16 -9.39 -6.07
CA LYS A 84 -2.01 -8.55 -5.70
C LYS A 84 -1.70 -7.59 -6.85
N ALA A 85 -1.61 -6.29 -6.56
CA ALA A 85 -1.45 -5.25 -7.57
C ALA A 85 -0.23 -4.36 -7.30
N SER A 86 0.80 -4.48 -8.15
CA SER A 86 1.85 -3.49 -8.31
C SER A 86 1.46 -2.42 -9.34
N VAL A 87 2.30 -1.40 -9.54
CA VAL A 87 1.96 -0.21 -10.35
C VAL A 87 1.57 -0.57 -11.78
N ARG A 88 2.21 -1.60 -12.36
CA ARG A 88 1.89 -2.12 -13.70
C ARG A 88 0.52 -2.79 -13.78
N ASP A 89 0.02 -3.28 -12.65
CA ASP A 89 -1.24 -4.03 -12.57
C ASP A 89 -2.44 -3.10 -12.35
N LEU A 90 -2.21 -1.86 -11.88
CA LEU A 90 -3.29 -0.90 -11.60
C LEU A 90 -4.23 -0.67 -12.80
N PRO A 91 -3.74 -0.46 -14.05
CA PRO A 91 -4.64 -0.29 -15.19
C PRO A 91 -5.46 -1.54 -15.51
N ILE A 92 -4.91 -2.74 -15.25
CA ILE A 92 -5.58 -4.02 -15.49
C ILE A 92 -6.71 -4.21 -14.48
N VAL A 93 -6.43 -4.02 -13.20
CA VAL A 93 -7.42 -4.11 -12.12
C VAL A 93 -8.53 -3.06 -12.35
N ALA A 94 -8.18 -1.84 -12.75
CA ALA A 94 -9.14 -0.80 -13.07
C ALA A 94 -10.01 -1.14 -14.30
N GLY A 95 -9.39 -1.57 -15.41
CA GLY A 95 -10.10 -1.91 -16.64
C GLY A 95 -11.00 -3.14 -16.54
N THR A 96 -10.68 -4.07 -15.63
CA THR A 96 -11.49 -5.27 -15.38
C THR A 96 -12.55 -5.08 -14.31
N GLY A 97 -12.53 -3.97 -13.57
CA GLY A 97 -13.50 -3.70 -12.51
C GLY A 97 -13.36 -4.59 -11.27
N ILE A 98 -12.24 -5.27 -11.09
CA ILE A 98 -11.99 -6.16 -9.95
C ILE A 98 -11.34 -5.40 -8.78
N SER A 99 -11.36 -5.99 -7.58
CA SER A 99 -10.63 -5.44 -6.43
C SER A 99 -9.18 -5.95 -6.40
N GLY A 100 -8.27 -5.12 -5.89
CA GLY A 100 -6.85 -5.41 -5.84
C GLY A 100 -6.18 -4.87 -4.58
N ALA A 101 -5.33 -5.69 -3.97
CA ALA A 101 -4.51 -5.34 -2.82
C ALA A 101 -3.22 -4.71 -3.32
N THR A 102 -2.97 -3.47 -2.92
CA THR A 102 -1.83 -2.68 -3.41
C THR A 102 -0.55 -3.08 -2.67
N THR A 103 0.53 -3.26 -3.43
CA THR A 103 1.89 -3.41 -2.90
C THR A 103 2.45 -2.06 -2.45
N VAL A 104 3.59 -2.04 -1.76
CA VAL A 104 4.36 -0.83 -1.43
C VAL A 104 4.47 0.14 -2.61
N ALA A 105 4.88 -0.30 -3.80
CA ALA A 105 4.92 0.52 -5.01
C ALA A 105 3.58 1.20 -5.33
N SER A 106 2.50 0.41 -5.44
CA SER A 106 1.17 0.94 -5.76
C SER A 106 0.62 1.85 -4.67
N THR A 107 0.82 1.49 -3.40
CA THR A 107 0.39 2.29 -2.26
C THR A 107 1.12 3.63 -2.25
N ALA A 108 2.44 3.64 -2.42
CA ALA A 108 3.25 4.84 -2.50
C ALA A 108 2.76 5.77 -3.62
N TYR A 109 2.59 5.22 -4.83
CA TYR A 109 2.12 5.97 -6.00
C TYR A 109 0.75 6.60 -5.77
N LEU A 110 -0.25 5.82 -5.35
CA LEU A 110 -1.63 6.30 -5.15
C LEU A 110 -1.74 7.26 -3.96
N ALA A 111 -1.02 7.01 -2.86
CA ALA A 111 -0.98 7.89 -1.70
C ALA A 111 -0.36 9.25 -2.06
N ALA A 112 0.75 9.26 -2.81
CA ALA A 112 1.38 10.49 -3.25
C ALA A 112 0.50 11.31 -4.21
N MET A 113 -0.25 10.62 -5.09
CA MET A 113 -1.27 11.24 -5.95
C MET A 113 -2.41 11.86 -5.14
N ALA A 114 -2.82 11.24 -4.02
CA ALA A 114 -3.82 11.78 -3.10
C ALA A 114 -3.28 12.93 -2.23
N GLY A 115 -1.98 13.24 -2.28
CA GLY A 115 -1.36 14.26 -1.44
C GLY A 115 -0.87 13.75 -0.08
N VAL A 116 -0.97 12.45 0.20
CA VAL A 116 -0.42 11.82 1.42
C VAL A 116 1.10 11.65 1.24
N ARG A 117 1.87 12.10 2.26
CA ARG A 117 3.34 12.15 2.21
C ARG A 117 4.06 11.15 3.11
N VAL A 118 3.32 10.41 3.95
CA VAL A 118 3.87 9.39 4.85
C VAL A 118 3.13 8.07 4.63
N PHE A 119 3.88 6.98 4.51
CA PHE A 119 3.38 5.62 4.35
C PHE A 119 4.10 4.68 5.31
N ALA A 120 3.36 3.89 6.08
CA ALA A 120 3.91 2.85 6.95
C ALA A 120 3.66 1.45 6.39
N THR A 121 4.69 0.60 6.39
CA THR A 121 4.61 -0.82 6.02
C THR A 121 5.54 -1.66 6.92
N GLY A 122 5.39 -2.99 6.88
CA GLY A 122 6.30 -3.90 7.56
C GLY A 122 7.70 -3.90 6.95
N GLY A 123 7.82 -4.03 5.63
CA GLY A 123 9.11 -4.13 4.96
C GLY A 123 9.01 -3.92 3.46
N LEU A 124 10.03 -3.33 2.85
CA LEU A 124 10.09 -3.05 1.43
C LEU A 124 10.37 -4.32 0.62
N GLY A 125 9.87 -4.38 -0.61
CA GLY A 125 10.49 -5.21 -1.64
C GLY A 125 11.87 -4.66 -2.02
N GLY A 126 12.58 -5.39 -2.87
CA GLY A 126 13.96 -5.07 -3.24
C GLY A 126 14.48 -6.02 -4.29
N VAL A 127 15.80 -6.19 -4.33
CA VAL A 127 16.48 -7.13 -5.21
C VAL A 127 16.37 -8.53 -4.63
N HIS A 128 15.88 -9.50 -5.42
CA HIS A 128 15.79 -10.88 -4.97
C HIS A 128 17.16 -11.57 -5.01
N ARG A 129 17.35 -12.61 -4.17
CA ARG A 129 18.57 -13.43 -4.22
C ARG A 129 18.66 -14.12 -5.58
N GLY A 130 19.80 -13.99 -6.27
CA GLY A 130 19.99 -14.51 -7.64
C GLY A 130 19.54 -13.56 -8.75
N ALA A 131 19.18 -12.32 -8.44
CA ALA A 131 18.75 -11.33 -9.44
C ALA A 131 19.82 -10.94 -10.48
N SER A 132 21.10 -11.23 -10.25
CA SER A 132 22.15 -11.08 -11.27
C SER A 132 21.89 -11.91 -12.53
N ASP A 133 21.17 -13.02 -12.38
CA ASP A 133 20.81 -13.91 -13.48
C ASP A 133 19.31 -13.78 -13.85
N SER A 134 18.43 -13.67 -12.84
CA SER A 134 16.98 -13.68 -13.04
C SER A 134 16.36 -12.31 -13.31
N PHE A 135 17.05 -11.22 -12.92
CA PHE A 135 16.54 -9.85 -12.95
C PHE A 135 15.24 -9.68 -12.13
N ASP A 136 15.01 -10.53 -11.13
CA ASP A 136 13.86 -10.45 -10.24
C ASP A 136 14.06 -9.33 -9.21
N GLU A 137 13.49 -8.17 -9.51
CA GLU A 137 13.59 -6.96 -8.69
C GLU A 137 12.22 -6.35 -8.47
N SER A 138 11.97 -5.91 -7.24
CA SER A 138 10.71 -5.26 -6.88
C SER A 138 10.57 -3.91 -7.58
N ALA A 139 9.37 -3.67 -8.11
CA ALA A 139 8.96 -2.35 -8.62
C ALA A 139 8.95 -1.26 -7.51
N ASP A 140 9.07 -1.63 -6.24
CA ASP A 140 9.20 -0.68 -5.14
C ASP A 140 10.39 0.27 -5.35
N ILE A 141 11.55 -0.23 -5.81
CA ILE A 141 12.76 0.58 -5.98
C ILE A 141 12.54 1.76 -6.96
N PRO A 142 12.20 1.52 -8.25
CA PRO A 142 12.04 2.62 -9.20
C PRO A 142 10.86 3.54 -8.86
N VAL A 143 9.81 3.03 -8.21
CA VAL A 143 8.68 3.86 -7.76
C VAL A 143 9.10 4.78 -6.63
N LEU A 144 9.80 4.28 -5.62
CA LEU A 144 10.27 5.08 -4.49
C LEU A 144 11.33 6.10 -4.91
N ALA A 145 12.12 5.83 -5.95
CA ALA A 145 13.07 6.79 -6.50
C ALA A 145 12.42 8.06 -7.09
N THR A 146 11.13 8.01 -7.45
CA THR A 146 10.44 9.10 -8.17
C THR A 146 9.17 9.59 -7.48
N THR A 147 8.69 8.87 -6.46
CA THR A 147 7.45 9.20 -5.75
C THR A 147 7.73 10.09 -4.54
N PRO A 148 7.10 11.27 -4.42
CA PRO A 148 7.31 12.19 -3.29
C PRO A 148 6.56 11.71 -2.03
N ILE A 149 7.07 10.64 -1.42
CA ILE A 149 6.53 10.03 -0.19
C ILE A 149 7.65 9.48 0.68
N THR A 150 7.51 9.61 1.99
CA THR A 150 8.40 8.95 2.97
C THR A 150 7.79 7.62 3.37
N VAL A 151 8.56 6.54 3.23
CA VAL A 151 8.14 5.20 3.67
C VAL A 151 8.86 4.81 4.95
N VAL A 152 8.09 4.46 5.96
CA VAL A 152 8.57 3.93 7.24
C VAL A 152 8.40 2.42 7.25
N SER A 153 9.49 1.69 7.45
CA SER A 153 9.50 0.22 7.43
C SER A 153 10.56 -0.36 8.37
N ALA A 154 10.53 -1.67 8.58
CA ALA A 154 11.62 -2.41 9.24
C ALA A 154 12.79 -2.73 8.29
N GLY A 155 12.95 -1.96 7.21
CA GLY A 155 13.95 -2.17 6.16
C GLY A 155 13.41 -2.97 4.97
N VAL A 156 14.32 -3.65 4.28
CA VAL A 156 14.04 -4.57 3.17
C VAL A 156 13.67 -5.94 3.75
N LYS A 157 12.66 -6.62 3.18
CA LYS A 157 12.25 -7.96 3.66
C LYS A 157 13.45 -8.92 3.70
N SER A 158 13.62 -9.66 4.80
CA SER A 158 14.80 -10.51 5.07
C SER A 158 14.99 -11.69 4.11
N ILE A 159 13.99 -11.98 3.26
CA ILE A 159 14.09 -12.99 2.19
C ILE A 159 14.87 -12.49 0.96
N LEU A 160 15.14 -11.19 0.90
CA LEU A 160 15.78 -10.52 -0.24
C LEU A 160 17.30 -10.40 -0.07
N ASP A 161 17.96 -9.93 -1.12
CA ASP A 161 19.36 -9.50 -1.07
C ASP A 161 19.43 -8.05 -0.60
N ILE A 162 19.73 -7.86 0.68
CA ILE A 162 19.77 -6.54 1.30
C ILE A 162 20.92 -5.71 0.74
N GLY A 163 22.10 -6.32 0.53
CA GLY A 163 23.27 -5.62 0.01
C GLY A 163 23.01 -5.11 -1.41
N ALA A 164 22.51 -5.99 -2.28
CA ALA A 164 22.17 -5.59 -3.64
C ALA A 164 21.03 -4.56 -3.70
N THR A 165 20.08 -4.61 -2.75
CA THR A 165 19.01 -3.60 -2.68
C THR A 165 19.53 -2.22 -2.28
N LEU A 166 20.52 -2.13 -1.38
CA LEU A 166 21.11 -0.86 -0.95
C LEU A 166 21.91 -0.15 -2.06
N GLU A 167 22.43 -0.91 -3.02
CA GLU A 167 23.20 -0.39 -4.17
C GLU A 167 22.30 0.16 -5.30
N ARG A 168 20.97 0.05 -5.19
CA ARG A 168 19.99 0.53 -6.19
C ARG A 168 19.36 1.85 -5.79
#